data_AF-A0A317HMF8-F1
#
_entry.id   AF-A0A317HMF8-F1
#
_cell.length_a   1.000
_cell.length_b   1.000
_cell.length_c   1.000
_cell.angle_alpha   90.00
_cell.angle_beta   90.00
_cell.angle_gamma   90.00
#
_symmetry.space_group_name_H-M   'P 1'
#
loop_
_entity.id
_entity.type
_entity.pdbx_description
1 polymer ?
#
loop_
_entity_poly.entity_id
_entity_poly.type
_entity_poly.pdbx_seq_one_letter_code
_entity_poly.pdbx_strand_id
1 'polypeptide(L)'
;MRTWVGVLLFVLGTVSVGSELLFACGDKFLLVGRGVRFQKAYAAIHPASILIVVPPKAVKNAAVRDSRLVTALKMAGHQVEVVQQPADLTNVLGRSTHDIVLAERADASTIPAVTTAGRAKPTVVAVLEDPSSSELAAARQQLEVVLKTPQPLSQILSLIDDVMSTRLGKPRATAGD
;
A
#
# COMPACT_ATOMS: atom_id res chain seq x y z
N MET A 1 -59.64 -66.44 31.87
CA MET A 1 -58.18 -66.46 32.13
C MET A 1 -57.50 -66.26 30.76
N ARG A 2 -57.40 -65.04 30.25
CA ARG A 2 -56.29 -64.06 30.35
C ARG A 2 -54.91 -64.57 29.91
N THR A 3 -54.61 -64.40 28.62
CA THR A 3 -53.26 -64.28 28.00
C THR A 3 -53.45 -63.48 26.69
N TRP A 4 -53.46 -62.13 26.67
CA TRP A 4 -52.32 -61.18 26.57
C TRP A 4 -51.16 -61.74 25.71
N VAL A 5 -51.14 -61.44 24.40
CA VAL A 5 -50.62 -60.22 23.73
C VAL A 5 -49.11 -60.12 23.85
N GLY A 6 -48.44 -60.22 22.70
CA GLY A 6 -47.01 -59.99 22.55
C GLY A 6 -46.52 -60.42 21.18
N VAL A 7 -47.07 -59.81 20.13
CA VAL A 7 -46.68 -60.00 18.73
C VAL A 7 -45.19 -59.68 18.60
N LEU A 8 -44.40 -60.73 18.34
CA LEU A 8 -42.96 -60.69 18.09
C LEU A 8 -42.75 -61.38 16.75
N LEU A 9 -41.99 -60.72 15.86
CA LEU A 9 -41.50 -61.18 14.54
C LEU A 9 -42.31 -60.74 13.31
N PHE A 10 -41.92 -59.58 12.76
CA PHE A 10 -41.88 -59.33 11.31
C PHE A 10 -40.64 -58.45 11.05
N VAL A 11 -39.46 -59.05 10.85
CA VAL A 11 -38.84 -59.36 9.55
C VAL A 11 -38.67 -58.08 8.70
N LEU A 12 -37.49 -57.45 8.75
CA LEU A 12 -36.36 -57.60 7.81
C LEU A 12 -36.59 -56.83 6.49
N GLY A 13 -35.80 -55.78 6.24
CA GLY A 13 -35.83 -55.07 4.95
C GLY A 13 -35.09 -53.75 4.84
N THR A 14 -33.91 -53.57 5.44
CA THR A 14 -33.01 -52.46 5.09
C THR A 14 -32.06 -52.91 3.99
N VAL A 15 -32.38 -52.63 2.73
CA VAL A 15 -31.47 -52.80 1.59
C VAL A 15 -30.88 -51.44 1.23
N SER A 16 -29.58 -51.32 1.48
CA SER A 16 -28.72 -50.20 1.16
C SER A 16 -28.44 -50.13 -0.34
N VAL A 17 -28.71 -48.97 -0.95
CA VAL A 17 -28.21 -48.54 -2.26
C VAL A 17 -27.61 -47.15 -1.98
N GLY A 18 -26.33 -46.84 -2.16
CA GLY A 18 -25.38 -47.31 -3.14
C GLY A 18 -25.02 -46.11 -4.03
N SER A 19 -23.86 -45.49 -3.79
CA SER A 19 -22.90 -45.01 -4.79
C SER A 19 -22.00 -43.91 -4.23
N GLU A 20 -20.71 -44.16 -4.36
CA GLU A 20 -19.60 -43.27 -4.09
C GLU A 20 -19.57 -42.13 -5.09
N LEU A 21 -19.37 -40.90 -4.60
CA LEU A 21 -18.75 -39.83 -5.39
C LEU A 21 -17.76 -39.09 -4.48
N LEU A 22 -16.51 -39.56 -4.57
CA LEU A 22 -15.31 -38.72 -4.70
C LEU A 22 -15.58 -37.21 -4.63
N PHE A 23 -15.12 -36.53 -3.58
CA PHE A 23 -14.48 -35.21 -3.70
C PHE A 23 -13.61 -34.97 -2.46
N ALA A 24 -12.35 -35.34 -2.64
CA ALA A 24 -11.13 -34.71 -2.16
C ALA A 24 -11.20 -33.76 -0.95
N CYS A 25 -10.34 -34.07 0.02
CA CYS A 25 -9.63 -33.10 0.85
C CYS A 25 -9.31 -31.82 0.08
N GLY A 26 -9.81 -30.68 0.56
CA GLY A 26 -9.47 -29.39 -0.02
C GLY A 26 -10.59 -28.39 0.12
N ASP A 27 -10.86 -27.96 1.34
CA ASP A 27 -11.13 -26.54 1.54
C ASP A 27 -9.93 -25.77 0.95
N LYS A 28 -10.04 -25.49 -0.35
CA LYS A 28 -9.14 -24.65 -1.12
C LYS A 28 -9.97 -23.49 -1.67
N PHE A 29 -10.85 -22.95 -0.82
CA PHE A 29 -11.52 -21.67 -1.09
C PHE A 29 -10.75 -20.48 -0.50
N LEU A 30 -9.47 -20.65 -0.15
CA LEU A 30 -8.52 -19.55 0.04
C LEU A 30 -7.92 -19.03 -1.28
N LEU A 31 -8.54 -19.30 -2.43
CA LEU A 31 -8.13 -18.72 -3.72
C LEU A 31 -9.24 -17.95 -4.45
N VAL A 32 -10.28 -17.51 -3.74
CA VAL A 32 -11.25 -16.51 -4.24
C VAL A 32 -11.20 -15.26 -3.34
N GLY A 33 -10.03 -14.64 -3.28
CA GLY A 33 -9.82 -13.37 -2.57
C GLY A 33 -8.96 -12.35 -3.32
N ARG A 34 -8.42 -12.73 -4.49
CA ARG A 34 -7.45 -11.92 -5.25
C ARG A 34 -8.09 -10.92 -6.23
N GLY A 35 -9.40 -10.66 -6.13
CA GLY A 35 -10.12 -9.83 -7.11
C GLY A 35 -10.61 -8.46 -6.63
N VAL A 36 -10.97 -8.31 -5.35
CA VAL A 36 -11.68 -7.10 -4.86
C VAL A 36 -11.08 -6.47 -3.60
N ARG A 37 -10.04 -7.09 -3.02
CA ARG A 37 -9.47 -6.61 -1.75
C ARG A 37 -8.20 -5.79 -1.88
N PHE A 38 -7.48 -5.75 -3.00
CA PHE A 38 -6.18 -5.07 -3.00
C PHE A 38 -6.28 -3.55 -2.69
N GLN A 39 -7.36 -2.89 -3.10
CA GLN A 39 -7.62 -1.49 -2.73
C GLN A 39 -8.14 -1.30 -1.29
N LYS A 40 -8.63 -2.35 -0.62
CA LYS A 40 -9.12 -2.32 0.77
C LYS A 40 -8.21 -3.06 1.77
N ALA A 41 -7.20 -3.79 1.31
CA ALA A 41 -6.36 -4.67 2.12
C ALA A 41 -4.89 -4.23 2.17
N TYR A 42 -4.50 -3.22 1.40
CA TYR A 42 -3.20 -2.59 1.62
C TYR A 42 -3.31 -1.64 2.81
N ALA A 43 -2.90 -2.13 3.97
CA ALA A 43 -2.57 -1.30 5.12
C ALA A 43 -1.05 -1.14 5.14
N ALA A 44 -0.57 0.10 5.23
CA ALA A 44 0.86 0.38 5.32
C ALA A 44 1.45 -0.35 6.51
N ILE A 45 2.52 -1.11 6.28
CA ILE A 45 3.25 -1.79 7.34
C ILE A 45 3.90 -0.73 8.25
N HIS A 46 4.33 0.38 7.64
CA HIS A 46 4.89 1.54 8.33
C HIS A 46 4.09 2.80 7.97
N PRO A 47 3.06 3.18 8.76
CA PRO A 47 2.39 4.46 8.58
C PRO A 47 3.40 5.61 8.60
N ALA A 48 3.26 6.54 7.66
CA ALA A 48 4.20 7.63 7.43
C ALA A 48 3.44 8.95 7.39
N SER A 49 4.10 10.01 7.84
CA SER A 49 3.66 11.39 7.59
C SER A 49 4.25 11.87 6.28
N ILE A 50 3.40 12.11 5.29
CA ILE A 50 3.76 12.40 3.90
C ILE A 50 3.31 13.83 3.56
N LEU A 51 4.28 14.66 3.18
CA LEU A 51 4.02 15.96 2.59
C LEU A 51 4.06 15.86 1.07
N ILE A 52 3.01 16.27 0.38
CA ILE A 52 2.99 16.37 -1.08
C ILE A 52 3.10 17.84 -1.47
N VAL A 53 4.19 18.18 -2.14
CA VAL A 53 4.42 19.52 -2.69
C VAL A 53 3.90 19.55 -4.11
N VAL A 54 2.84 20.30 -4.33
CA VAL A 54 2.21 20.44 -5.63
C VAL A 54 2.71 21.73 -6.28
N PRO A 55 3.21 21.67 -7.54
CA PRO A 55 3.64 22.86 -8.26
C PRO A 55 2.44 23.80 -8.52
N PRO A 56 2.67 25.07 -8.89
CA PRO A 56 1.62 26.03 -9.19
C PRO A 56 0.62 25.49 -10.23
N LYS A 57 -0.65 25.93 -10.15
CA LYS A 57 -1.75 25.48 -11.04
C LYS A 57 -1.44 25.59 -12.55
N ALA A 58 -0.50 26.46 -12.92
CA ALA A 58 -0.01 26.61 -14.29
C ALA A 58 0.66 25.34 -14.85
N VAL A 59 1.28 24.51 -14.00
CA VAL A 59 1.80 23.19 -14.39
C VAL A 59 0.62 22.23 -14.48
N LYS A 60 0.24 21.84 -15.69
CA LYS A 60 -0.95 21.03 -15.95
C LYS A 60 -0.74 19.54 -15.67
N ASN A 61 0.47 19.03 -15.88
CA ASN A 61 0.78 17.59 -15.81
C ASN A 61 1.70 17.27 -14.61
N ALA A 62 1.34 17.75 -13.42
CA ALA A 62 2.09 17.37 -12.23
C ALA A 62 1.58 16.02 -11.73
N ALA A 63 2.40 14.98 -11.77
CA ALA A 63 2.08 13.64 -11.30
C ALA A 63 1.70 13.63 -9.81
N VAL A 64 2.32 14.53 -9.02
CA VAL A 64 1.99 14.76 -7.61
C VAL A 64 0.59 15.32 -7.36
N ARG A 65 -0.09 15.86 -8.39
CA ARG A 65 -1.45 16.43 -8.28
C ARG A 65 -2.55 15.37 -8.39
N ASP A 66 -2.22 14.10 -8.60
CA ASP A 66 -3.23 13.07 -8.71
C ASP A 66 -4.01 12.89 -7.39
N SER A 67 -5.30 13.28 -7.39
CA SER A 67 -6.21 13.09 -6.27
C SER A 67 -6.37 11.62 -5.86
N ARG A 68 -6.19 10.67 -6.79
CA ARG A 68 -6.24 9.23 -6.53
C ARG A 68 -5.06 8.79 -5.68
N LEU A 69 -3.88 9.36 -5.92
CA LEU A 69 -2.69 9.12 -5.10
C LEU A 69 -2.94 9.56 -3.65
N VAL A 70 -3.42 10.79 -3.45
CA VAL A 70 -3.73 11.31 -2.10
C VAL A 70 -4.74 10.42 -1.38
N THR A 71 -5.81 10.03 -2.06
CA THR A 71 -6.86 9.18 -1.51
C THR A 71 -6.30 7.80 -1.15
N ALA A 72 -5.51 7.21 -2.03
CA ALA A 72 -4.93 5.90 -1.82
C ALA A 72 -3.93 5.87 -0.65
N LEU A 73 -3.09 6.90 -0.52
CA LEU A 73 -2.16 7.03 0.61
C LEU A 73 -2.90 7.13 1.95
N LYS A 74 -3.97 7.92 1.99
CA LYS A 74 -4.84 8.01 3.19
C LYS A 74 -5.53 6.68 3.49
N MET A 75 -6.05 6.00 2.47
CA MET A 75 -6.67 4.68 2.63
C MET A 75 -5.68 3.61 3.09
N ALA A 76 -4.40 3.73 2.71
CA ALA A 76 -3.33 2.86 3.19
C ALA A 76 -2.91 3.18 4.64
N GLY A 77 -3.43 4.23 5.27
CA GLY A 77 -3.14 4.58 6.65
C GLY A 77 -2.03 5.61 6.84
N HIS A 78 -1.53 6.24 5.76
CA HIS A 78 -0.59 7.35 5.86
C HIS A 78 -1.29 8.66 6.23
N GLN A 79 -0.59 9.52 6.97
CA GLN A 79 -1.01 10.91 7.15
C GLN A 79 -0.51 11.70 5.94
N VAL A 80 -1.40 12.41 5.25
CA VAL A 80 -1.06 13.12 4.01
C VAL A 80 -1.47 14.57 4.11
N GLU A 81 -0.48 15.46 4.03
CA GLU A 81 -0.65 16.90 3.90
C GLU A 81 -0.25 17.33 2.48
N VAL A 82 -1.03 18.23 1.88
CA VAL A 82 -0.78 18.71 0.51
C VAL A 82 -0.58 20.21 0.57
N VAL A 83 0.56 20.69 0.10
CA VAL A 83 0.92 22.11 0.10
C VAL A 83 1.16 22.56 -1.33
N GLN A 84 0.63 23.74 -1.65
CA GLN A 84 0.92 24.42 -2.91
C GLN A 84 2.14 25.31 -2.69
N GLN A 85 3.11 25.25 -3.61
CA GLN A 85 4.17 26.25 -3.75
C GLN A 85 5.24 26.27 -2.61
N PRO A 86 6.50 26.64 -2.91
CA PRO A 86 7.60 26.61 -1.93
C PRO A 86 7.53 27.66 -0.80
N ALA A 87 6.68 28.69 -0.88
CA ALA A 87 6.64 29.75 0.14
C ALA A 87 6.13 29.26 1.51
N ASP A 88 5.22 28.29 1.53
CA ASP A 88 4.70 27.70 2.76
C ASP A 88 5.50 26.48 3.22
N LEU A 89 6.41 25.98 2.38
CA LEU A 89 7.14 24.74 2.60
C LEU A 89 8.02 24.79 3.86
N THR A 90 8.77 25.87 4.07
CA THR A 90 9.62 26.02 5.26
C THR A 90 8.80 26.06 6.55
N ASN A 91 7.64 26.71 6.51
CA ASN A 91 6.74 26.78 7.67
C ASN A 91 6.13 25.41 7.98
N VAL A 92 5.67 24.68 6.97
CA VAL A 92 5.05 23.36 7.14
C VAL A 92 6.08 22.31 7.57
N LEU A 93 7.28 22.33 6.97
CA LEU A 93 8.39 21.48 7.40
C LEU A 93 8.87 21.82 8.82
N GLY A 94 8.76 23.08 9.25
CA GLY A 94 9.13 23.50 10.61
C GLY A 94 8.10 23.16 11.68
N ARG A 95 6.81 23.05 11.31
CA ARG A 95 5.71 22.79 12.26
C ARG A 95 5.43 21.31 12.48
N SER A 96 5.68 20.47 11.48
CA SER A 96 5.21 19.08 11.44
C SER A 96 6.34 18.11 11.18
N THR A 97 6.28 16.97 11.86
CA THR A 97 7.18 15.84 11.61
C THR A 97 6.71 15.08 10.38
N HIS A 98 7.27 15.46 9.23
CA HIS A 98 7.11 14.69 8.01
C HIS A 98 8.24 13.67 7.91
N ASP A 99 7.89 12.44 7.54
CA ASP A 99 8.85 11.38 7.26
C ASP A 99 9.29 11.43 5.80
N ILE A 100 8.33 11.71 4.90
CA ILE A 100 8.51 11.69 3.45
C ILE A 100 7.99 13.00 2.87
N VAL A 101 8.73 13.56 1.92
CA VAL A 101 8.28 14.68 1.09
C VAL A 101 8.27 14.22 -0.37
N LEU A 102 7.08 14.20 -0.97
CA LEU A 102 6.87 13.95 -2.39
C LEU A 102 6.84 15.27 -3.13
N ALA A 103 7.69 15.41 -4.15
CA ALA A 103 7.72 16.59 -5.00
C ALA A 103 8.14 16.24 -6.42
N GLU A 104 7.73 17.06 -7.38
CA GLU A 104 8.25 16.98 -8.75
C GLU A 104 9.77 17.12 -8.76
N ARG A 105 10.46 16.47 -9.70
CA ARG A 105 11.93 16.56 -9.83
C ARG A 105 12.44 18.01 -9.81
N ALA A 106 11.75 18.91 -10.51
CA ALA A 106 12.15 20.31 -10.62
C ALA A 106 12.17 21.03 -9.26
N ASP A 107 11.26 20.63 -8.36
CA ASP A 107 11.12 21.22 -7.03
C ASP A 107 11.91 20.45 -5.97
N ALA A 108 12.20 19.16 -6.19
CA ALA A 108 12.83 18.27 -5.22
C ALA A 108 14.19 18.78 -4.70
N SER A 109 14.99 19.41 -5.57
CA SER A 109 16.29 20.01 -5.19
C SER A 109 16.16 21.33 -4.43
N THR A 110 15.01 21.99 -4.51
CA THR A 110 14.73 23.27 -3.84
C THR A 110 14.16 23.09 -2.43
N ILE A 111 13.79 21.85 -2.06
CA ILE A 111 13.25 21.53 -0.74
C ILE A 111 14.36 21.75 0.30
N PRO A 112 14.18 22.70 1.23
CA PRO A 112 15.17 22.96 2.25
C PRO A 112 15.34 21.71 3.11
N ALA A 113 16.59 21.36 3.39
CA ALA A 113 16.92 20.33 4.36
C ALA A 113 16.60 20.84 5.77
N VAL A 114 15.33 20.74 6.18
CA VAL A 114 14.93 21.14 7.53
C VAL A 114 15.34 20.04 8.50
N THR A 115 16.42 20.29 9.22
CA THR A 115 16.87 19.46 10.34
C THR A 115 16.46 20.14 11.64
N THR A 116 15.51 19.53 12.35
CA THR A 116 15.22 19.92 13.74
C THR A 116 16.14 19.13 14.66
N ALA A 117 16.74 19.78 15.66
CA ALA A 117 17.62 19.13 16.62
C ALA A 117 16.94 17.90 17.24
N GLY A 118 17.60 16.73 17.17
CA GLY A 118 17.08 15.46 17.68
C GLY A 118 16.11 14.71 16.76
N ARG A 119 15.89 15.15 15.52
CA ARG A 119 15.00 14.47 14.55
C ARG A 119 15.69 14.16 13.22
N ALA A 120 15.36 13.01 12.65
CA ALA A 120 15.84 12.60 11.33
C ALA A 120 15.22 13.47 10.22
N LYS A 121 16.06 13.94 9.29
CA LYS A 121 15.66 14.73 8.11
C LYS A 121 14.67 13.96 7.25
N PRO A 122 13.55 14.56 6.79
CA PRO A 122 12.60 13.88 5.90
C PRO A 122 13.28 13.34 4.64
N THR A 123 12.84 12.18 4.19
CA THR A 123 13.30 11.60 2.92
C THR A 123 12.56 12.27 1.77
N VAL A 124 13.30 12.90 0.86
CA VAL A 124 12.73 13.53 -0.32
C VAL A 124 12.61 12.49 -1.42
N VAL A 125 11.40 12.28 -1.92
CA VAL A 125 11.08 11.37 -3.01
C VAL A 125 10.71 12.22 -4.23
N ALA A 126 11.57 12.20 -5.22
CA ALA A 126 11.38 12.96 -6.45
C ALA A 126 10.48 12.19 -7.41
N VAL A 127 9.37 12.80 -7.82
CA VAL A 127 8.43 12.25 -8.79
C VAL A 127 8.83 12.74 -10.18
N LEU A 128 8.91 11.81 -11.12
CA LEU A 128 9.12 12.10 -12.54
C LEU A 128 7.98 11.50 -13.35
N GLU A 129 7.38 12.32 -14.21
CA GLU A 129 6.39 11.91 -15.20
C GLU A 129 7.10 11.42 -16.47
N ASP A 130 6.77 10.18 -16.86
CA ASP A 130 7.30 9.45 -18.03
C ASP A 130 8.78 9.70 -18.38
N PRO A 131 9.71 9.55 -17.43
CA PRO A 131 11.11 9.86 -17.67
C PRO A 131 11.77 8.83 -18.58
N SER A 132 12.65 9.32 -19.44
CA SER A 132 13.59 8.50 -20.20
C SER A 132 14.62 7.82 -19.30
N SER A 133 15.27 6.77 -19.81
CA SER A 133 16.29 6.02 -19.06
C SER A 133 17.46 6.89 -18.61
N SER A 134 17.87 7.87 -19.43
CA SER A 134 18.94 8.82 -19.10
C SER A 134 18.50 9.81 -18.02
N GLU A 135 17.27 10.31 -18.07
CA GLU A 135 16.73 11.22 -17.06
C GLU A 135 16.58 10.54 -15.70
N LEU A 136 16.13 9.29 -15.68
CA LEU A 136 16.07 8.46 -14.46
C LEU A 136 17.47 8.26 -13.86
N ALA A 137 18.45 7.92 -14.69
CA ALA A 137 19.83 7.74 -14.21
C ALA A 137 20.39 9.04 -13.62
N ALA A 138 20.16 10.17 -14.29
CA ALA A 138 20.57 11.48 -13.79
C ALA A 138 19.85 11.87 -12.49
N ALA A 139 18.56 11.54 -12.34
CA ALA A 139 17.81 11.81 -11.11
C ALA A 139 18.38 11.02 -9.93
N ARG A 140 18.67 9.73 -10.13
CA ARG A 140 19.22 8.84 -9.09
C ARG A 140 20.64 9.21 -8.64
N GLN A 141 21.39 9.94 -9.48
CA GLN A 141 22.70 10.47 -9.08
C GLN A 141 22.57 11.67 -8.11
N GLN A 142 21.45 12.40 -8.17
CA GLN A 142 21.24 13.63 -7.42
C GLN A 142 20.31 13.45 -6.22
N LEU A 143 19.43 12.45 -6.28
CA LEU A 143 18.33 12.25 -5.34
C LEU A 143 18.35 10.80 -4.88
N GLU A 144 18.18 10.61 -3.56
CA GLU A 144 18.23 9.31 -2.91
C GLU A 144 17.09 8.40 -3.37
N VAL A 145 15.89 8.96 -3.56
CA VAL A 145 14.70 8.19 -3.94
C VAL A 145 13.97 8.88 -5.09
N VAL A 146 13.68 8.08 -6.13
CA VAL A 146 13.04 8.55 -7.36
C VAL A 146 11.83 7.67 -7.66
N LEU A 147 10.65 8.29 -7.72
CA LEU A 147 9.41 7.66 -8.13
C LEU A 147 9.12 7.98 -9.60
N LYS A 148 9.14 6.95 -10.45
CA LYS A 148 8.64 7.05 -11.83
C LYS A 148 7.11 7.07 -11.80
N THR A 149 6.49 7.85 -12.68
CA THR A 149 5.06 7.78 -12.98
C THR A 149 4.85 7.73 -14.51
N PRO A 150 3.75 7.15 -15.01
CA PRO A 150 2.71 6.43 -14.26
C PRO A 150 3.23 5.08 -13.74
N GLN A 151 2.83 4.72 -12.53
CA GLN A 151 3.08 3.40 -11.92
C GLN A 151 1.81 2.89 -11.25
N PRO A 152 1.60 1.57 -11.15
CA PRO A 152 0.48 1.03 -10.41
C PRO A 152 0.62 1.41 -8.93
N LEU A 153 -0.52 1.69 -8.29
CA LEU A 153 -0.57 2.14 -6.90
C LEU A 153 0.19 1.21 -5.93
N SER A 154 0.15 -0.10 -6.15
CA SER A 154 0.88 -1.08 -5.34
C SER A 154 2.39 -0.84 -5.33
N GLN A 155 2.97 -0.39 -6.44
CA GLN A 155 4.40 -0.07 -6.52
C GLN A 155 4.74 1.24 -5.81
N ILE A 156 3.84 2.23 -5.86
CA ILE A 156 4.00 3.49 -5.14
C ILE A 156 3.99 3.21 -3.63
N LEU A 157 3.03 2.42 -3.17
CA LEU A 157 2.90 2.06 -1.76
C LEU A 157 4.08 1.21 -1.27
N SER A 158 4.55 0.25 -2.08
CA SER A 158 5.73 -0.54 -1.72
C SER A 158 7.00 0.31 -1.64
N LEU A 159 7.17 1.30 -2.52
CA LEU A 159 8.29 2.24 -2.46
C LEU A 159 8.27 3.04 -1.16
N ILE A 160 7.10 3.48 -0.72
CA ILE A 160 6.94 4.20 0.55
C ILE A 160 7.30 3.31 1.73
N ASP A 161 6.85 2.05 1.74
CA ASP A 161 7.22 1.09 2.78
C ASP A 161 8.72 0.80 2.78
N ASP A 162 9.36 0.68 1.61
CA ASP A 162 10.80 0.48 1.50
C ASP A 162 11.57 1.69 2.07
N VAL A 163 11.17 2.92 1.72
CA VAL A 163 11.74 4.16 2.28
C VAL A 163 11.61 4.20 3.80
N MET A 164 10.44 3.86 4.33
CA MET A 164 10.22 3.82 5.79
C MET A 164 11.02 2.72 6.47
N SER A 165 11.17 1.56 5.83
CA SER A 165 11.96 0.44 6.36
C SER A 165 13.44 0.84 6.53
N THR A 166 14.01 1.51 5.53
CA THR A 166 15.37 2.06 5.58
C THR A 166 15.50 3.10 6.68
N ARG A 167 14.53 4.01 6.78
CA ARG A 167 14.51 5.07 7.81
C ARG A 167 14.44 4.51 9.23
N LEU A 168 13.67 3.45 9.44
CA LEU A 168 13.49 2.80 10.74
C LEU A 168 14.58 1.79 11.07
N GLY A 169 15.54 1.55 10.16
CA GLY A 169 16.57 0.53 10.32
C GLY A 169 15.99 -0.89 10.42
N LYS A 170 14.77 -1.11 9.92
CA LYS A 170 14.09 -2.41 9.92
C LYS A 170 14.18 -3.01 8.52
N PRO A 171 14.83 -4.16 8.33
CA PRO A 171 14.73 -4.87 7.06
C PRO A 171 13.27 -5.23 6.78
N ARG A 172 12.86 -5.13 5.51
CA ARG A 172 11.55 -5.57 5.05
C ARG A 172 11.28 -6.99 5.56
N ALA A 173 10.16 -7.19 6.25
CA ALA A 173 9.64 -8.54 6.47
C ALA A 173 9.29 -9.09 5.08
N THR A 174 10.18 -9.88 4.51
CA THR A 174 9.97 -10.58 3.25
C THR A 174 8.71 -11.42 3.40
N ALA A 175 7.61 -10.98 2.80
CA ALA A 175 6.46 -11.85 2.58
C ALA A 175 6.97 -13.03 1.73
N GLY A 176 6.84 -14.23 2.31
CA GLY A 176 7.59 -15.42 1.98
C GLY A 176 7.59 -15.86 0.52
N ASP A 177 8.66 -16.60 0.21
CA ASP A 177 8.83 -17.50 -0.93
C ASP A 177 7.65 -18.47 -1.12
#